data_AF-A0AAN4J138-F1
#
_entry.id   AF-A0AAN4J138-F1
#
_cell.length_a   1.000
_cell.length_b   1.000
_cell.length_c   1.000
_cell.angle_alpha   90.00
_cell.angle_beta   90.00
_cell.angle_gamma   90.00
#
_symmetry.space_group_name_H-M   'P 1'
#
loop_
_entity.id
_entity.type
_entity.pdbx_description
1 polymer ?
#
loop_
_entity_poly.entity_id
_entity_poly.type
_entity_poly.pdbx_seq_one_letter_code
_entity_poly.pdbx_strand_id
1 'polypeptide(L)'
;RDAIVSAGMMFIISAAVMAAAAGTLYQTGTGLNNASQMVIILEPIAGSAAVGLFVIGIVAAGLSSQFPNLLLTPWLLADWRDTSNEVSPGYRILMTVMSLLCLVVPLFHARPVLVMIASQAFNAIILPLTVLCMFWLANKPSLMGKYRCSRWENVMFIAISVFTLIMGYMAMSGLIESLMK
;
A
#
# COMPACT_ATOMS: atom_id res chain seq x y z
N ARG A 1 5.50 -18.76 -8.74
CA ARG A 1 5.82 -18.16 -10.06
C ARG A 1 5.12 -16.82 -10.20
N ASP A 2 3.81 -16.79 -10.00
CA ASP A 2 2.99 -15.57 -10.08
C ASP A 2 3.47 -14.47 -9.14
N ALA A 3 3.76 -14.79 -7.88
CA ALA A 3 4.31 -13.83 -6.92
C ALA A 3 5.63 -13.17 -7.38
N ILE A 4 6.51 -13.93 -8.07
CA ILE A 4 7.79 -13.41 -8.56
C ILE A 4 7.56 -12.44 -9.72
N VAL A 5 6.67 -12.81 -10.66
CA VAL A 5 6.31 -11.95 -11.79
C VAL A 5 5.66 -10.66 -11.30
N SER A 6 4.70 -10.76 -10.38
CA SER A 6 4.01 -9.60 -9.80
C SER A 6 4.97 -8.69 -9.03
N ALA A 7 5.85 -9.25 -8.19
CA ALA A 7 6.85 -8.47 -7.45
C ALA A 7 7.86 -7.80 -8.39
N GLY A 8 8.33 -8.51 -9.43
CA GLY A 8 9.24 -7.94 -10.43
C GLY A 8 8.60 -6.81 -11.23
N MET A 9 7.35 -6.97 -11.64
CA MET A 9 6.61 -5.91 -12.35
C MET A 9 6.37 -4.69 -11.45
N MET A 10 6.01 -4.90 -10.19
CA MET A 10 5.87 -3.83 -9.20
C MET A 10 7.18 -3.07 -9.02
N PHE A 11 8.32 -3.78 -8.91
CA PHE A 11 9.63 -3.15 -8.81
C PHE A 11 9.96 -2.25 -10.01
N ILE A 12 9.73 -2.74 -11.24
CA ILE A 12 9.99 -1.97 -12.46
C ILE A 12 9.11 -0.72 -12.52
N ILE A 13 7.82 -0.86 -12.22
CA ILE A 13 6.87 0.28 -12.24
C ILE A 13 7.27 1.31 -11.19
N SER A 14 7.54 0.89 -9.95
CA SER A 14 7.97 1.78 -8.88
C SER A 14 9.28 2.50 -9.21
N ALA A 15 10.26 1.79 -9.78
CA ALA A 15 11.53 2.38 -10.21
C ALA A 15 11.33 3.43 -11.32
N ALA A 16 10.48 3.14 -12.31
CA ALA A 16 10.16 4.08 -13.39
C ALA A 16 9.48 5.35 -12.86
N VAL A 17 8.50 5.22 -11.95
CA VAL A 17 7.81 6.36 -11.33
C VAL A 17 8.78 7.20 -10.49
N MET A 18 9.65 6.55 -9.70
CA MET A 18 10.67 7.26 -8.91
C MET A 18 11.67 8.00 -9.80
N ALA A 19 12.15 7.37 -10.88
CA ALA A 19 13.07 8.00 -11.82
C ALA A 19 12.43 9.21 -12.53
N ALA A 20 11.16 9.09 -12.94
CA ALA A 20 10.41 10.19 -13.54
C ALA A 20 10.22 11.35 -12.56
N ALA A 21 9.88 11.07 -11.30
CA ALA A 21 9.75 12.09 -10.25
C ALA A 21 11.09 12.78 -9.95
N ALA A 22 12.20 12.03 -9.90
CA ALA A 22 13.53 12.58 -9.72
C ALA A 22 14.00 13.45 -10.91
N GLY A 23 13.64 13.08 -12.14
CA GLY A 23 13.99 13.85 -13.33
C GLY A 23 13.18 15.13 -13.51
N THR A 24 11.99 15.22 -12.92
CA THR A 24 11.05 16.33 -13.10
C THR A 24 10.89 17.16 -11.83
N LEU A 25 10.23 16.57 -10.83
CA LEU A 25 9.78 17.24 -9.62
C LEU A 25 10.94 17.70 -8.71
N TYR A 26 12.01 16.90 -8.65
CA TYR A 26 13.20 17.25 -7.86
C TYR A 26 13.92 18.46 -8.44
N GLN A 27 13.98 18.59 -9.78
CA GLN A 27 14.62 19.72 -10.46
C GLN A 27 13.84 21.03 -10.28
N THR A 28 12.51 20.96 -10.18
CA THR A 28 11.67 22.14 -9.99
C THR A 28 11.58 22.60 -8.53
N GLY A 29 12.11 21.83 -7.58
CA GLY A 29 12.10 22.15 -6.14
C GLY A 29 10.71 22.26 -5.52
N THR A 30 9.67 21.80 -6.23
CA THR A 30 8.27 21.96 -5.86
C THR A 30 7.72 20.70 -5.20
N GLY A 31 7.26 20.82 -3.95
CA GLY A 31 6.52 19.75 -3.28
C GLY A 31 5.11 19.56 -3.88
N LEU A 32 4.59 18.34 -3.81
CA LEU A 32 3.23 18.02 -4.25
C LEU A 32 2.27 17.97 -3.06
N ASN A 33 1.19 18.74 -3.14
CA ASN A 33 0.07 18.64 -2.21
C ASN A 33 -1.10 17.85 -2.82
N ASN A 34 -1.24 17.84 -4.15
CA ASN A 34 -2.33 17.19 -4.88
C ASN A 34 -1.84 16.48 -6.14
N ALA A 35 -2.52 15.39 -6.54
CA ALA A 35 -2.26 14.69 -7.79
C ALA A 35 -2.52 15.57 -9.03
N SER A 36 -3.46 16.51 -8.95
CA SER A 36 -3.74 17.47 -10.03
C SER A 36 -2.56 18.40 -10.34
N GLN A 37 -1.67 18.64 -9.39
CA GLN A 37 -0.46 19.43 -9.62
C GLN A 37 0.55 18.69 -10.51
N MET A 38 0.57 17.35 -10.46
CA MET A 38 1.42 16.54 -11.35
C MET A 38 1.01 16.72 -12.81
N VAL A 39 -0.29 16.89 -13.10
CA VAL A 39 -0.79 17.10 -14.47
C VAL A 39 -0.20 18.36 -15.09
N ILE A 40 -0.22 19.48 -14.37
CA ILE A 40 0.27 20.78 -14.86
C ILE A 40 1.79 20.75 -15.11
N ILE A 41 2.53 19.99 -14.30
CA ILE A 41 3.99 19.85 -14.43
C ILE A 41 4.34 18.91 -15.59
N LEU A 42 3.56 17.84 -15.78
CA LEU A 42 3.81 16.84 -16.82
C LEU A 42 3.36 17.31 -18.21
N GLU A 43 2.32 18.13 -18.32
CA GLU A 43 1.77 18.58 -19.61
C GLU A 43 2.82 19.19 -20.57
N PRO A 44 3.67 20.14 -20.18
CA PRO A 44 4.67 20.72 -21.08
C PRO A 44 5.81 19.74 -21.44
N ILE A 45 6.03 18.69 -20.66
CA ILE A 45 7.14 17.74 -20.84
C ILE A 45 6.68 16.50 -21.64
N ALA A 46 5.48 16.00 -21.35
CA ALA A 46 4.95 14.74 -21.87
C ALA A 46 3.85 14.94 -22.94
N GLY A 47 3.30 16.15 -23.06
CA GLY A 47 2.23 16.48 -23.98
C GLY A 47 0.83 16.12 -23.45
N SER A 48 -0.20 16.68 -24.10
CA SER A 48 -1.61 16.54 -23.69
C SER A 48 -2.14 15.10 -23.73
N ALA A 49 -1.66 14.29 -24.67
CA ALA A 49 -2.03 12.88 -24.76
C ALA A 49 -1.51 12.05 -23.56
N ALA A 50 -0.29 12.32 -23.10
CA ALA A 50 0.31 11.64 -21.95
C ALA A 50 -0.39 12.02 -20.64
N VAL A 51 -0.84 13.27 -20.52
CA VAL A 51 -1.68 13.72 -19.39
C VAL A 51 -2.99 12.94 -19.33
N GLY A 52 -3.67 12.75 -20.46
CA GLY A 52 -4.89 11.95 -20.53
C GLY A 52 -4.67 10.51 -20.05
N LEU A 53 -3.59 9.88 -20.52
CA LEU A 53 -3.21 8.54 -20.08
C LEU A 53 -2.86 8.49 -18.58
N PHE A 54 -2.19 9.51 -18.05
CA PHE A 54 -1.84 9.62 -16.64
C PHE A 54 -3.08 9.72 -15.73
N VAL A 55 -4.06 10.56 -16.11
CA VAL A 55 -5.31 10.70 -15.35
C VAL A 55 -6.10 9.38 -15.35
N ILE A 56 -6.22 8.71 -16.50
CA ILE A 56 -6.85 7.39 -16.60
C ILE A 56 -6.10 6.38 -15.73
N GLY A 57 -4.76 6.42 -15.74
CA GLY A 57 -3.91 5.56 -14.94
C GLY A 57 -4.12 5.72 -13.43
N ILE A 58 -4.19 6.96 -12.93
CA ILE A 58 -4.46 7.23 -11.51
C ILE A 58 -5.84 6.71 -11.11
N VAL A 59 -6.87 6.99 -11.93
CA VAL A 59 -8.24 6.51 -11.65
C VAL A 59 -8.30 4.99 -11.65
N ALA A 60 -7.67 4.34 -12.64
CA ALA A 60 -7.60 2.89 -12.73
C ALA A 60 -6.85 2.26 -11.55
N ALA A 61 -5.73 2.85 -11.13
CA ALA A 61 -4.96 2.39 -9.97
C ALA A 61 -5.76 2.50 -8.67
N GLY A 62 -6.45 3.63 -8.47
CA GLY A 62 -7.32 3.85 -7.31
C GLY A 62 -8.46 2.82 -7.25
N LEU A 63 -9.21 2.67 -8.34
CA LEU A 63 -10.31 1.70 -8.41
C LEU A 63 -9.83 0.26 -8.25
N SER A 64 -8.74 -0.12 -8.92
CA SER A 64 -8.18 -1.48 -8.86
C SER A 64 -7.75 -1.85 -7.44
N SER A 65 -7.15 -0.92 -6.69
CA SER A 65 -6.75 -1.16 -5.29
C SER A 65 -7.94 -1.26 -4.33
N GLN A 66 -9.05 -0.58 -4.63
CA GLN A 66 -10.20 -0.51 -3.74
C GLN A 66 -10.96 -1.84 -3.66
N PHE A 67 -11.04 -2.60 -4.77
CA PHE A 67 -11.79 -3.85 -4.79
C PHE A 67 -11.23 -4.91 -3.82
N PRO A 68 -9.92 -5.26 -3.84
CA PRO A 68 -9.35 -6.18 -2.87
C PRO A 68 -9.51 -5.69 -1.42
N ASN A 69 -9.32 -4.39 -1.17
CA ASN A 69 -9.44 -3.83 0.18
C ASN A 69 -10.86 -4.01 0.76
N LEU A 70 -11.88 -3.81 -0.08
CA LEU A 70 -13.28 -4.00 0.33
C LEU A 70 -13.63 -5.47 0.56
N LEU A 71 -13.08 -6.40 -0.24
CA LEU A 71 -13.36 -7.83 -0.14
C LEU A 71 -12.58 -8.54 0.97
N LEU A 72 -11.36 -8.10 1.26
CA LEU A 72 -10.50 -8.72 2.27
C LEU A 72 -11.11 -8.63 3.67
N THR A 73 -11.68 -7.48 4.02
CA THR A 73 -12.26 -7.24 5.34
C THR A 73 -13.39 -8.21 5.70
N PRO A 74 -14.46 -8.39 4.89
CA PRO A 74 -15.53 -9.33 5.20
C PRO A 74 -15.07 -10.78 5.17
N TRP A 75 -14.10 -11.15 4.30
CA TRP A 75 -13.54 -12.50 4.29
C TRP A 75 -12.77 -12.80 5.57
N LEU A 76 -11.93 -11.87 6.06
CA LEU A 76 -11.23 -12.04 7.33
C LEU A 76 -12.21 -12.17 8.51
N LEU A 77 -13.32 -11.43 8.50
CA LEU A 77 -14.36 -11.52 9.53
C LEU A 77 -15.16 -12.82 9.45
N ALA A 78 -15.46 -13.31 8.24
CA ALA A 78 -16.13 -14.58 8.03
C ALA A 78 -15.26 -15.76 8.48
N ASP A 79 -13.97 -15.76 8.10
CA ASP A 79 -12.99 -16.75 8.56
C ASP A 79 -12.82 -16.71 10.08
N TRP A 80 -12.79 -15.52 10.69
CA TRP A 80 -12.70 -15.40 12.15
C TRP A 80 -13.95 -15.92 12.89
N ARG A 81 -15.13 -15.83 12.27
CA ARG A 81 -16.40 -16.32 12.82
C ARG A 81 -16.76 -17.74 12.37
N ASP A 82 -15.88 -18.40 11.63
CA ASP A 82 -16.12 -19.72 11.01
C ASP A 82 -17.48 -19.79 10.30
N THR A 83 -17.84 -18.69 9.63
CA THR A 83 -19.13 -18.52 8.92
C THR A 83 -18.88 -18.63 7.41
N SER A 84 -19.89 -19.01 6.64
CA SER A 84 -19.75 -19.07 5.17
C SER A 84 -19.27 -17.73 4.60
N ASN A 85 -18.36 -17.81 3.61
CA ASN A 85 -17.80 -16.66 2.90
C ASN A 85 -18.81 -15.94 1.98
N GLU A 86 -20.10 -16.19 2.18
CA GLU A 86 -21.16 -15.52 1.45
C GLU A 86 -21.28 -14.08 1.94
N VAL A 87 -21.39 -13.14 1.00
CA VAL A 87 -21.49 -11.71 1.30
C VAL A 87 -22.88 -11.41 1.86
N SER A 88 -23.03 -11.68 3.16
CA SER A 88 -24.23 -11.41 3.95
C SER A 88 -24.60 -9.92 3.88
N PRO A 89 -25.89 -9.56 4.09
CA PRO A 89 -26.32 -8.17 4.09
C PRO A 89 -25.51 -7.26 5.04
N GLY A 90 -25.09 -7.81 6.19
CA GLY A 90 -24.23 -7.10 7.14
C GLY A 90 -22.84 -6.78 6.59
N TYR A 91 -22.23 -7.72 5.87
CA TYR A 91 -20.94 -7.49 5.20
C TYR A 91 -21.05 -6.46 4.07
N ARG A 92 -22.17 -6.41 3.36
CA ARG A 92 -22.42 -5.36 2.34
C ARG A 92 -22.50 -3.97 2.97
N ILE A 93 -23.15 -3.83 4.11
CA ILE A 93 -23.21 -2.55 4.84
C ILE A 93 -21.81 -2.12 5.27
N LEU A 94 -21.00 -3.05 5.80
CA LEU A 94 -19.61 -2.77 6.17
C LEU A 94 -18.79 -2.27 4.97
N MET A 95 -18.89 -2.93 3.82
CA MET A 95 -18.21 -2.51 2.59
C MET A 95 -18.65 -1.10 2.16
N THR A 96 -19.95 -0.81 2.21
CA THR A 96 -20.48 0.51 1.88
C THR A 96 -19.94 1.59 2.81
N VAL A 97 -19.89 1.33 4.12
CA VAL A 97 -19.32 2.25 5.11
C VAL A 97 -17.83 2.49 4.86
N MET A 98 -17.06 1.42 4.59
CA MET A 98 -15.64 1.53 4.25
C MET A 98 -15.41 2.33 2.97
N SER A 99 -16.28 2.17 1.97
CA SER A 99 -16.21 2.96 0.73
C SER A 99 -16.55 4.43 0.95
N LEU A 100 -17.50 4.73 1.85
CA LEU A 100 -17.85 6.10 2.24
C LEU A 100 -16.69 6.83 2.93
N LEU A 101 -15.81 6.11 3.64
CA LEU A 101 -14.61 6.71 4.25
C LEU A 101 -13.65 7.31 3.22
N CYS A 102 -13.70 6.89 1.96
CA CYS A 102 -12.93 7.53 0.88
C CYS A 102 -13.33 9.01 0.68
N LEU A 103 -14.56 9.38 1.04
CA LEU A 103 -15.09 10.74 0.92
C LEU A 103 -14.55 11.70 2.00
N VAL A 104 -13.84 11.19 3.02
CA VAL A 104 -13.27 12.01 4.10
C VAL A 104 -12.31 13.07 3.54
N VAL A 105 -11.39 12.71 2.65
CA VAL A 105 -10.42 13.67 2.10
C VAL A 105 -11.09 14.84 1.37
N PRO A 106 -12.02 14.64 0.41
CA PRO A 106 -12.71 15.75 -0.24
C PRO A 106 -13.66 16.52 0.68
N LEU A 107 -14.31 15.88 1.66
CA LEU A 107 -15.20 16.60 2.60
C LEU A 107 -14.44 17.55 3.54
N PHE A 108 -13.31 17.09 4.07
CA PHE A 108 -12.50 17.86 5.02
C PHE A 108 -11.47 18.76 4.33
N HIS A 109 -11.46 18.82 3.00
CA HIS A 109 -10.50 19.62 2.21
C HIS A 109 -9.03 19.34 2.60
N ALA A 110 -8.74 18.11 3.04
CA ALA A 110 -7.41 17.71 3.47
C ALA A 110 -6.49 17.54 2.25
N ARG A 111 -5.17 17.73 2.45
CA ARG A 111 -4.17 17.51 1.40
C ARG A 111 -4.05 15.99 1.12
N PRO A 112 -4.48 15.48 -0.04
CA PRO A 112 -4.52 14.04 -0.32
C PRO A 112 -3.13 13.40 -0.23
N VAL A 113 -2.08 14.10 -0.66
CA VAL A 113 -0.70 13.60 -0.59
C VAL A 113 -0.26 13.39 0.85
N LEU A 114 -0.61 14.29 1.76
CA LEU A 114 -0.28 14.16 3.19
C LEU A 114 -1.02 12.97 3.81
N VAL A 115 -2.32 12.83 3.51
CA VAL A 115 -3.12 11.68 3.98
C VAL A 115 -2.56 10.36 3.46
N MET A 116 -2.11 10.32 2.20
CA MET A 116 -1.44 9.16 1.61
C MET A 116 -0.13 8.84 2.33
N ILE A 117 0.74 9.84 2.57
CA ILE A 117 2.01 9.64 3.30
C ILE A 117 1.74 9.12 4.72
N ALA A 118 0.76 9.70 5.42
CA ALA A 118 0.38 9.24 6.76
C ALA A 118 -0.11 7.78 6.76
N SER A 119 -0.94 7.40 5.78
CA SER A 119 -1.40 6.02 5.60
C SER A 119 -0.22 5.06 5.35
N GLN A 120 0.76 5.47 4.54
CA GLN A 120 1.94 4.64 4.28
C GLN A 120 2.87 4.54 5.49
N ALA A 121 2.99 5.60 6.30
CA ALA A 121 3.73 5.54 7.56
C ALA A 121 3.08 4.54 8.54
N PHE A 122 1.75 4.54 8.64
CA PHE A 122 1.02 3.56 9.44
C PHE A 122 1.22 2.13 8.94
N ASN A 123 1.20 1.92 7.62
CA ASN A 123 1.49 0.63 7.00
C ASN A 123 2.91 0.13 7.34
N ALA A 124 3.92 1.01 7.30
CA ALA A 124 5.30 0.67 7.67
C ALA A 124 5.43 0.22 9.14
N ILE A 125 4.58 0.72 10.04
CA ILE A 125 4.56 0.32 11.45
C ILE A 125 3.87 -1.04 11.64
N ILE A 126 2.81 -1.33 10.88
CA ILE A 126 2.08 -2.62 10.95
C ILE A 126 2.90 -3.76 10.34
N LEU A 127 3.66 -3.48 9.28
CA LEU A 127 4.42 -4.47 8.52
C LEU A 127 5.29 -5.41 9.38
N PRO A 128 6.13 -4.94 10.33
CA PRO A 128 6.94 -5.84 11.16
C PRO A 128 6.10 -6.80 11.99
N LEU A 129 4.97 -6.36 12.54
CA LEU A 129 4.08 -7.24 13.30
C LEU A 129 3.53 -8.35 12.40
N THR A 130 3.07 -8.01 11.20
CA THR A 130 2.53 -8.97 10.23
C THR A 130 3.59 -9.98 9.80
N VAL A 131 4.81 -9.54 9.49
CA VAL A 131 5.91 -10.42 9.09
C VAL A 131 6.31 -11.38 10.22
N LEU A 132 6.39 -10.90 11.46
CA LEU A 132 6.70 -11.75 12.62
C LEU A 132 5.61 -12.80 12.85
N CYS A 133 4.34 -12.42 12.73
CA CYS A 133 3.22 -13.37 12.79
C CYS A 133 3.31 -14.43 11.67
N MET A 134 3.59 -14.01 10.44
CA MET A 134 3.78 -14.93 9.31
C MET A 134 4.97 -15.88 9.53
N PHE A 135 6.10 -15.35 10.01
CA PHE A 135 7.29 -16.14 10.29
C PHE A 135 7.02 -17.20 11.37
N TRP A 136 6.29 -16.84 12.42
CA TRP A 136 5.88 -17.78 13.47
C TRP A 136 4.94 -18.85 12.92
N LEU A 137 3.92 -18.46 12.15
CA LEU A 137 2.93 -19.38 11.58
C LEU A 137 3.56 -20.36 10.57
N ALA A 138 4.49 -19.86 9.75
CA ALA A 138 5.21 -20.63 8.74
C ALA A 138 6.15 -21.69 9.33
N ASN A 139 6.60 -21.50 10.57
CA ASN A 139 7.42 -22.48 11.29
C ASN A 139 6.61 -23.40 12.22
N LYS A 140 5.30 -23.16 12.39
CA LYS A 140 4.45 -23.94 13.30
C LYS A 140 4.19 -25.35 12.73
N PRO A 141 4.69 -26.43 13.37
CA PRO A 141 4.57 -27.79 12.83
C PRO A 141 3.12 -28.27 12.77
N SER A 142 2.25 -27.77 13.66
CA SER A 142 0.83 -28.13 13.68
C SER A 142 0.03 -27.55 12.50
N LEU A 143 0.56 -26.53 11.81
CA LEU A 143 -0.13 -25.89 10.67
C LEU A 143 0.52 -26.27 9.34
N MET A 144 1.84 -26.12 9.24
CA MET A 144 2.56 -26.33 7.98
C MET A 144 2.95 -27.79 7.72
N GLY A 145 3.00 -28.64 8.77
CA GLY A 145 3.31 -30.06 8.63
C GLY A 145 4.63 -30.33 7.91
N LYS A 146 4.54 -30.82 6.66
CA LYS A 146 5.67 -31.13 5.76
C LYS A 146 6.18 -29.91 4.97
N TYR A 147 5.39 -28.84 4.86
CA TYR A 147 5.72 -27.61 4.12
C TYR A 147 6.32 -26.53 5.01
N ARG A 148 7.04 -26.93 6.07
CA ARG A 148 7.74 -25.99 6.94
C ARG A 148 8.87 -25.30 6.18
N CYS A 149 9.12 -24.05 6.55
CA CYS A 149 10.23 -23.29 6.00
C CYS A 149 11.55 -24.03 6.18
N SER A 150 12.29 -24.13 5.09
CA SER A 150 13.66 -24.59 5.05
C SER A 150 14.58 -23.62 5.79
N ARG A 151 15.81 -24.07 6.10
CA ARG A 151 16.81 -23.21 6.76
C ARG A 151 17.10 -21.93 5.97
N TRP A 152 17.09 -22.01 4.64
CA TRP A 152 17.29 -20.86 3.77
C TRP A 152 16.13 -19.87 3.85
N GLU A 153 14.89 -20.35 3.76
CA GLU A 153 13.69 -19.51 3.87
C GLU A 153 13.60 -18.82 5.24
N ASN A 154 14.01 -19.51 6.30
CA ASN A 154 14.07 -18.92 7.64
C ASN A 154 15.11 -17.79 7.73
N VAL A 155 16.28 -17.93 7.09
CA VAL A 155 17.27 -16.85 6.99
C VAL A 155 16.69 -15.65 6.23
N MET A 156 15.96 -15.90 5.14
CA MET A 156 15.29 -14.82 4.40
C MET A 156 14.19 -14.15 5.24
N PHE A 157 13.39 -14.90 5.99
CA PHE A 157 12.39 -14.34 6.89
C PHE A 157 13.03 -13.46 7.98
N ILE A 158 14.17 -13.88 8.54
CA ILE A 158 14.91 -13.08 9.51
C ILE A 158 15.41 -11.78 8.85
N ALA A 159 15.99 -11.86 7.65
CA ALA A 159 16.43 -10.67 6.91
C ALA A 159 15.27 -9.71 6.61
N ILE A 160 14.11 -10.23 6.18
CA ILE A 160 12.91 -9.43 5.94
C ILE A 160 12.42 -8.82 7.26
N SER A 161 12.36 -9.58 8.34
CA SER A 161 11.94 -9.09 9.67
C SER A 161 12.80 -7.92 10.12
N VAL A 162 14.14 -8.05 10.04
CA VAL A 162 15.07 -6.97 10.35
C VAL A 162 14.84 -5.75 9.46
N PHE A 163 14.67 -5.96 8.15
CA PHE A 163 14.38 -4.87 7.22
C PHE A 163 13.08 -4.14 7.57
N THR A 164 12.00 -4.86 7.88
CA THR A 164 10.73 -4.25 8.27
C THR A 164 10.80 -3.50 9.59
N LEU A 165 11.62 -3.94 10.55
CA LEU A 165 11.86 -3.22 11.79
C LEU A 165 12.60 -1.90 11.55
N ILE A 166 13.61 -1.90 10.68
CA ILE A 166 14.33 -0.68 10.29
C ILE A 166 13.38 0.29 9.61
N MET A 167 12.57 -0.17 8.65
CA MET A 167 11.59 0.68 7.96
C MET A 167 10.53 1.23 8.91
N GLY A 168 10.02 0.42 9.84
CA GLY A 168 9.07 0.85 10.86
C GLY A 168 9.66 1.91 11.79
N TYR A 169 10.93 1.76 12.19
CA TYR A 169 11.66 2.75 12.98
C TYR A 169 11.80 4.08 12.20
N MET A 170 12.23 4.03 10.94
CA MET A 170 12.37 5.22 10.09
C MET A 170 11.03 5.95 9.87
N ALA A 171 9.94 5.21 9.69
CA ALA A 171 8.61 5.79 9.55
C ALA A 171 8.16 6.50 10.83
N MET A 172 8.41 5.88 11.99
CA MET A 172 8.08 6.47 13.29
C MET A 172 8.91 7.72 13.57
N SER A 173 10.21 7.69 13.30
CA SER A 173 11.08 8.87 13.47
C SER A 173 10.66 10.01 12.54
N GLY A 174 10.34 9.72 11.28
CA GLY A 174 9.88 10.72 10.32
C GLY A 174 8.52 11.34 10.69
N LEU A 175 7.60 10.55 11.25
CA LEU A 175 6.32 11.05 11.76
C LEU A 175 6.52 11.96 12.97
N ILE A 176 7.36 11.57 13.93
CA ILE A 176 7.68 12.38 15.12
C ILE A 176 8.32 13.71 14.69
N GLU A 177 9.29 13.68 13.78
CA GLU A 177 9.94 14.89 13.27
C GLU A 177 8.95 15.82 12.55
N SER A 178 7.98 15.26 11.82
CA SER A 178 6.93 16.03 11.13
C SER A 178 5.89 16.62 12.09
N LEU A 179 5.68 16.02 13.28
CA LEU A 179 4.76 16.51 14.30
C LEU A 179 5.41 17.53 15.25
N MET A 180 6.74 17.54 15.38
CA MET A 180 7.48 18.50 16.20
C MET A 180 7.85 19.80 15.47
N LYS A 181 7.60 19.89 14.16
CA LYS A 181 7.68 21.11 13.35
C LYS A 181 6.32 21.76 13.21
#